data_AF-K0JGX6-F1
#
_entry.id   AF-K0JGX6-F1
#
_cell.length_a   1.000
_cell.length_b   1.000
_cell.length_c   1.000
_cell.angle_alpha   90.00
_cell.angle_beta   90.00
_cell.angle_gamma   90.00
#
_symmetry.space_group_name_H-M   'P 1'
#
loop_
_entity.id
_entity.type
_entity.pdbx_description
1 polymer ?
#
loop_
_entity_poly.entity_id
_entity_poly.type
_entity_poly.pdbx_seq_one_letter_code
_entity_poly.pdbx_strand_id
1 'polypeptide(L)'
;MKNILFTEEDRAIIESYRSVVNGLANFFGDGCEVLVHSLENYENAVLFIENGHNSSRDIGAPITDLALELINDNNKNKKFLEPYDSKFPNGDKCKSITIPIKNYDKLIGLLCINFNMEVSIFNFVSQFFNYKNNFKHDDNFENYSSNIDDMMKEILNRNVNDIILDMSIPNQDKNKIIIKRLHELGFFHLKGSVEALAEKLQISEHTVYSNIRKYTQGSSN
;
A
#
# COMPACT_ATOMS: atom_id res chain seq x y z
N MET A 1 22.57 -25.41 -14.24
CA MET A 1 21.63 -24.30 -13.93
C MET A 1 22.40 -23.00 -13.99
N LYS A 2 21.89 -21.97 -14.71
CA LYS A 2 22.48 -20.63 -14.67
C LYS A 2 22.13 -20.04 -13.30
N ASN A 3 23.07 -20.03 -12.36
CA ASN A 3 22.93 -19.19 -11.17
C ASN A 3 23.06 -17.74 -11.63
N ILE A 4 21.93 -17.05 -11.77
CA ILE A 4 21.93 -15.62 -12.04
C ILE A 4 22.32 -14.95 -10.73
N LEU A 5 23.51 -14.35 -10.68
CA LEU A 5 23.92 -13.62 -9.49
C LEU A 5 23.00 -12.40 -9.31
N PHE A 6 22.34 -12.31 -8.17
CA PHE A 6 21.54 -11.15 -7.81
C PHE A 6 22.42 -10.10 -7.12
N THR A 7 22.18 -8.85 -7.47
CA THR A 7 22.77 -7.68 -6.81
C THR A 7 22.03 -7.39 -5.49
N GLU A 8 22.59 -6.50 -4.66
CA GLU A 8 21.87 -6.01 -3.48
C GLU A 8 20.59 -5.24 -3.86
N GLU A 9 20.61 -4.53 -4.98
CA GLU A 9 19.44 -3.84 -5.53
C GLU A 9 18.32 -4.83 -5.91
N ASP A 10 18.67 -5.93 -6.60
CA ASP A 10 17.70 -6.98 -6.95
C ASP A 10 17.00 -7.54 -5.70
N ARG A 11 17.78 -7.80 -4.64
CA ARG A 11 17.25 -8.31 -3.36
C ARG A 11 16.40 -7.26 -2.65
N ALA A 12 16.81 -6.00 -2.66
CA ALA A 12 16.04 -4.90 -2.05
C ALA A 12 14.69 -4.67 -2.75
N ILE A 13 14.66 -4.75 -4.10
CA ILE A 13 13.42 -4.67 -4.87
C ILE A 13 12.49 -5.81 -4.47
N ILE A 14 12.98 -7.05 -4.46
CA ILE A 14 12.16 -8.20 -4.06
C ILE A 14 11.66 -8.05 -2.63
N GLU A 15 12.52 -7.70 -1.67
CA GLU A 15 12.14 -7.53 -0.26
C GLU A 15 11.01 -6.49 -0.09
N SER A 16 10.96 -5.44 -0.91
CA SER A 16 9.86 -4.47 -0.89
C SER A 16 8.48 -5.08 -1.17
N TYR A 17 8.42 -6.24 -1.84
CA TYR A 17 7.17 -6.97 -2.08
C TYR A 17 6.66 -7.74 -0.87
N ARG A 18 7.44 -7.92 0.21
CA ARG A 18 6.94 -8.59 1.42
C ARG A 18 5.67 -7.91 1.94
N SER A 19 5.69 -6.58 2.04
CA SER A 19 4.52 -5.80 2.47
C SER A 19 3.36 -5.88 1.48
N VAL A 20 3.65 -6.01 0.19
CA VAL A 20 2.63 -6.20 -0.86
C VAL A 20 1.93 -7.53 -0.71
N VAL A 21 2.69 -8.62 -0.52
CA VAL A 21 2.16 -9.98 -0.28
C VAL A 21 1.25 -9.99 0.94
N ASN A 22 1.73 -9.46 2.06
CA ASN A 22 0.96 -9.38 3.31
C ASN A 22 -0.30 -8.54 3.15
N GLY A 23 -0.20 -7.37 2.51
CA GLY A 23 -1.32 -6.46 2.32
C GLY A 23 -2.42 -7.04 1.44
N LEU A 24 -2.05 -7.67 0.32
CA LEU A 24 -3.01 -8.28 -0.61
C LEU A 24 -3.70 -9.50 0.01
N ALA A 25 -2.95 -10.37 0.67
CA ALA A 25 -3.52 -11.54 1.34
C ALA A 25 -4.49 -11.14 2.47
N ASN A 26 -4.12 -10.13 3.27
CA ASN A 26 -4.99 -9.61 4.32
C ASN A 26 -6.25 -8.92 3.75
N PHE A 27 -6.13 -8.23 2.61
CA PHE A 27 -7.26 -7.57 1.96
C PHE A 27 -8.29 -8.55 1.39
N PHE A 28 -7.84 -9.62 0.73
CA PHE A 28 -8.73 -10.62 0.10
C PHE A 28 -9.09 -11.79 1.02
N GLY A 29 -8.39 -11.94 2.16
CA GLY A 29 -8.57 -13.02 3.12
C GLY A 29 -8.02 -14.36 2.65
N ASP A 30 -8.30 -15.40 3.44
CA ASP A 30 -7.70 -16.74 3.35
C ASP A 30 -7.87 -17.43 1.97
N GLY A 31 -8.91 -17.03 1.22
CA GLY A 31 -9.18 -17.54 -0.12
C GLY A 31 -8.20 -17.08 -1.20
N CYS A 32 -7.32 -16.12 -0.89
CA CYS A 32 -6.37 -15.55 -1.82
C CYS A 32 -4.94 -15.88 -1.39
N GLU A 33 -4.29 -16.80 -2.09
CA GLU A 33 -2.87 -17.07 -1.94
C GLU A 33 -2.07 -16.02 -2.72
N VAL A 34 -1.13 -15.38 -2.03
CA VAL A 34 -0.23 -14.40 -2.63
C VAL A 34 1.19 -14.82 -2.32
N LEU A 35 2.05 -14.85 -3.32
CA LEU A 35 3.44 -15.26 -3.15
C LEU A 35 4.38 -14.55 -4.10
N VAL A 36 5.67 -14.56 -3.75
CA VAL A 36 6.75 -14.09 -4.61
C VAL A 36 7.75 -15.22 -4.85
N HIS A 37 7.99 -15.52 -6.12
CA HIS A 37 9.14 -16.33 -6.55
C HIS A 37 10.35 -15.42 -6.79
N SER A 38 11.48 -15.72 -6.17
CA SER A 38 12.79 -15.23 -6.59
C SER A 38 13.35 -16.11 -7.69
N LEU A 39 13.94 -15.48 -8.71
CA LEU A 39 14.63 -16.18 -9.79
C LEU A 39 16.11 -16.42 -9.50
N GLU A 40 16.58 -16.14 -8.29
CA GLU A 40 17.96 -16.39 -7.86
C GLU A 40 18.26 -17.89 -7.72
N ASN A 41 17.29 -18.66 -7.20
CA ASN A 41 17.37 -20.11 -7.05
C ASN A 41 16.02 -20.77 -7.34
N TYR A 42 15.91 -21.53 -8.43
CA TYR A 42 14.66 -22.17 -8.83
C TYR A 42 14.23 -23.32 -7.92
N GLU A 43 15.16 -23.96 -7.22
CA GLU A 43 14.84 -25.01 -6.24
C GLU A 43 14.30 -24.45 -4.92
N ASN A 44 14.60 -23.18 -4.64
CA ASN A 44 14.17 -22.44 -3.46
C ASN A 44 13.62 -21.08 -3.89
N ALA A 45 12.53 -21.12 -4.67
CA ALA A 45 12.04 -19.94 -5.37
C ALA A 45 11.08 -19.12 -4.51
N VAL A 46 10.18 -19.75 -3.76
CA VAL A 46 9.18 -19.03 -2.95
C VAL A 46 9.88 -18.31 -1.79
N LEU A 47 9.97 -16.99 -1.85
CA LEU A 47 10.56 -16.18 -0.76
C LEU A 47 9.51 -15.69 0.23
N PHE A 48 8.35 -15.25 -0.27
CA PHE A 48 7.22 -14.80 0.53
C PHE A 48 5.99 -15.56 0.07
N ILE A 49 5.16 -15.98 1.00
CA ILE A 49 3.89 -16.62 0.72
C ILE A 49 2.94 -16.37 1.88
N GLU A 50 1.72 -15.98 1.53
CA GLU A 50 0.59 -15.88 2.44
C GLU A 50 -0.54 -16.75 1.90
N ASN A 51 -1.29 -17.37 2.81
CA ASN A 51 -2.32 -18.36 2.49
C ASN A 51 -1.84 -19.55 1.63
N GLY A 52 -0.58 -19.96 1.82
CA GLY A 52 0.06 -21.09 1.12
C GLY A 52 -0.59 -22.45 1.32
N HIS A 53 -1.52 -22.56 2.27
CA HIS A 53 -2.34 -23.75 2.49
C HIS A 53 -3.20 -24.09 1.25
N ASN A 54 -3.57 -23.12 0.42
CA ASN A 54 -4.32 -23.37 -0.82
C ASN A 54 -3.50 -24.23 -1.81
N SER A 55 -2.21 -23.93 -1.99
CA SER A 55 -1.32 -24.73 -2.84
C SER A 55 -0.47 -25.77 -2.09
N SER A 56 -0.63 -25.89 -0.77
CA SER A 56 0.24 -26.72 0.08
C SER A 56 1.73 -26.40 -0.11
N ARG A 57 2.05 -25.11 -0.25
CA ARG A 57 3.43 -24.62 -0.38
C ARG A 57 3.81 -23.73 0.79
N ASP A 58 5.11 -23.76 1.09
CA ASP A 58 5.75 -22.92 2.10
C ASP A 58 6.92 -22.14 1.49
N ILE A 59 7.51 -21.25 2.28
CA ILE A 59 8.77 -20.58 1.94
C ILE A 59 9.82 -21.63 1.59
N GLY A 60 10.51 -21.41 0.48
CA GLY A 60 11.53 -22.29 -0.07
C GLY A 60 11.00 -23.38 -0.99
N ALA A 61 9.70 -23.42 -1.28
CA ALA A 61 9.17 -24.28 -2.34
C ALA A 61 9.78 -23.93 -3.71
N PRO A 62 9.94 -24.93 -4.60
CA PRO A 62 10.51 -24.71 -5.92
C PRO A 62 9.58 -23.89 -6.82
N ILE A 63 10.14 -23.38 -7.90
CA ILE A 63 9.38 -22.76 -8.99
C ILE A 63 8.45 -23.78 -9.67
N THR A 64 7.34 -23.33 -10.25
CA THR A 64 6.42 -24.21 -10.98
C THR A 64 6.77 -24.31 -12.46
N ASP A 65 6.33 -25.39 -13.11
CA ASP A 65 6.49 -25.58 -14.56
C ASP A 65 5.88 -24.42 -15.35
N LEU A 66 4.69 -23.95 -14.95
CA LEU A 66 4.05 -22.79 -15.56
C LEU A 66 4.91 -21.53 -15.41
N ALA A 67 5.48 -21.27 -14.23
CA ALA A 67 6.37 -20.12 -14.05
C ALA A 67 7.64 -20.23 -14.92
N LEU A 68 8.19 -21.44 -15.10
CA LEU A 68 9.32 -21.68 -16.00
C LEU A 68 8.96 -21.45 -17.48
N GLU A 69 7.79 -21.89 -17.92
CA GLU A 69 7.27 -21.59 -19.26
C GLU A 69 7.19 -20.08 -19.47
N LEU A 70 6.65 -19.35 -18.50
CA LEU A 70 6.50 -17.90 -18.57
C LEU A 70 7.83 -17.14 -18.59
N ILE A 71 8.86 -17.65 -17.93
CA ILE A 71 10.22 -17.10 -17.97
C ILE A 71 10.87 -17.35 -19.33
N ASN A 72 10.66 -18.53 -19.91
CA ASN A 72 11.28 -18.95 -21.18
C ASN A 72 10.55 -18.42 -22.40
N ASP A 73 9.25 -18.15 -22.28
CA ASP A 73 8.44 -17.67 -23.37
C ASP A 73 8.93 -16.27 -23.77
N ASN A 74 9.34 -16.12 -25.03
CA ASN A 74 9.90 -14.89 -25.62
C ASN A 74 8.86 -13.75 -25.75
N ASN A 75 7.80 -13.77 -24.95
CA ASN A 75 6.76 -12.74 -24.81
C ASN A 75 7.30 -11.49 -24.10
N LYS A 76 8.47 -11.02 -24.54
CA LYS A 76 9.21 -9.84 -24.07
C LYS A 76 8.39 -8.54 -24.04
N ASN A 77 7.21 -8.53 -24.69
CA ASN A 77 6.38 -7.34 -24.86
C ASN A 77 5.06 -7.34 -24.09
N LYS A 78 4.66 -8.40 -23.38
CA LYS A 78 3.49 -8.33 -22.49
C LYS A 78 3.93 -7.88 -21.09
N LYS A 79 3.40 -6.74 -20.65
CA LYS A 79 3.72 -6.12 -19.35
C LYS A 79 3.25 -6.96 -18.15
N PHE A 80 2.31 -7.87 -18.37
CA PHE A 80 1.76 -8.84 -17.42
C PHE A 80 1.05 -9.94 -18.22
N LEU A 81 0.81 -11.10 -17.59
CA LEU A 81 -0.13 -12.07 -18.14
C LEU A 81 -1.54 -11.65 -17.76
N GLU A 82 -2.47 -11.75 -18.72
CA GLU A 82 -3.89 -11.67 -18.41
C GLU A 82 -4.24 -12.73 -17.36
N PRO A 83 -5.20 -12.45 -16.45
CA PRO A 83 -5.68 -13.46 -15.52
C PRO A 83 -6.09 -14.75 -16.24
N TYR A 84 -5.68 -15.88 -15.71
CA TYR A 84 -5.92 -17.20 -16.32
C TYR A 84 -6.49 -18.19 -15.30
N ASP A 85 -7.19 -19.19 -15.81
CA ASP A 85 -7.70 -20.29 -15.00
C ASP A 85 -6.61 -21.32 -14.77
N SER A 86 -6.56 -21.83 -13.54
CA SER A 86 -5.61 -22.83 -13.06
C SER A 86 -6.27 -23.71 -12.00
N LYS A 87 -5.51 -24.63 -11.40
CA LYS A 87 -6.01 -25.48 -10.32
C LYS A 87 -4.98 -25.60 -9.21
N PHE A 88 -5.47 -25.66 -7.98
CA PHE A 88 -4.64 -26.06 -6.84
C PHE A 88 -4.38 -27.58 -6.86
N PRO A 89 -3.39 -28.09 -6.08
CA PRO A 89 -3.05 -29.52 -6.07
C PRO A 89 -4.21 -30.43 -5.65
N ASN A 90 -5.15 -29.93 -4.84
CA ASN A 90 -6.36 -30.65 -4.44
C ASN A 90 -7.44 -30.72 -5.55
N GLY A 91 -7.23 -30.04 -6.67
CA GLY A 91 -8.15 -30.00 -7.82
C GLY A 91 -9.09 -28.79 -7.84
N ASP A 92 -9.10 -27.96 -6.80
CA ASP A 92 -9.93 -26.77 -6.70
C ASP A 92 -9.61 -25.79 -7.83
N LYS A 93 -10.65 -25.15 -8.37
CA LYS A 93 -10.48 -24.13 -9.41
C LYS A 93 -9.79 -22.91 -8.82
N CYS A 94 -8.82 -22.40 -9.54
CA CYS A 94 -8.07 -21.22 -9.13
C CYS A 94 -8.02 -20.21 -10.26
N LYS A 95 -8.34 -18.95 -9.96
CA LYS A 95 -8.09 -17.84 -10.87
C LYS A 95 -6.77 -17.18 -10.49
N SER A 96 -5.83 -17.19 -11.42
CA SER A 96 -4.44 -16.83 -11.15
C SER A 96 -3.97 -15.69 -12.02
N ILE A 97 -3.05 -14.88 -11.51
CA ILE A 97 -2.27 -13.91 -12.27
C ILE A 97 -0.82 -13.95 -11.80
N THR A 98 0.09 -13.87 -12.76
CA THR A 98 1.54 -13.79 -12.51
C THR A 98 2.05 -12.47 -13.08
N ILE A 99 2.66 -11.67 -12.22
CA ILE A 99 3.17 -10.34 -12.51
C ILE A 99 4.70 -10.36 -12.43
N PRO A 100 5.42 -10.03 -13.52
CA PRO A 100 6.88 -10.03 -13.50
C PRO A 100 7.43 -8.90 -12.63
N ILE A 101 8.36 -9.24 -11.74
CA ILE A 101 9.15 -8.28 -10.95
C ILE A 101 10.48 -8.09 -11.68
N LYS A 102 10.77 -6.85 -12.06
CA LYS A 102 11.97 -6.51 -12.83
C LYS A 102 12.81 -5.44 -12.12
N ASN A 103 14.12 -5.60 -12.19
CA ASN A 103 15.06 -4.50 -11.99
C ASN A 103 15.45 -3.98 -13.38
N TYR A 104 14.99 -2.79 -13.75
CA TYR A 104 14.99 -2.30 -15.14
C TYR A 104 14.38 -3.34 -16.09
N ASP A 105 15.17 -3.92 -17.00
CA ASP A 105 14.74 -4.95 -17.94
C ASP A 105 15.06 -6.39 -17.46
N LYS A 106 15.80 -6.54 -16.36
CA LYS A 106 16.17 -7.85 -15.79
C LYS A 106 14.98 -8.40 -15.01
N LEU A 107 14.46 -9.54 -15.42
CA LEU A 107 13.47 -10.30 -14.64
C LEU A 107 14.16 -10.92 -13.43
N ILE A 108 13.71 -10.55 -12.23
CA ILE A 108 14.30 -10.98 -10.95
C ILE A 108 13.32 -11.77 -10.08
N GLY A 109 12.02 -11.65 -10.32
CA GLY A 109 11.01 -12.37 -9.57
C GLY A 109 9.66 -12.42 -10.26
N LEU A 110 8.73 -13.12 -9.65
CA LEU A 110 7.33 -13.21 -10.07
C LEU A 110 6.45 -13.01 -8.83
N LEU A 111 5.53 -12.04 -8.87
CA LEU A 111 4.43 -11.94 -7.92
C LEU A 111 3.25 -12.76 -8.46
N CYS A 112 2.82 -13.76 -7.72
CA CYS A 112 1.67 -14.59 -8.08
C CYS A 112 0.52 -14.35 -7.11
N ILE A 113 -0.67 -14.16 -7.66
CA ILE A 113 -1.92 -14.03 -6.91
C ILE A 113 -2.84 -15.14 -7.41
N ASN A 114 -3.23 -16.05 -6.53
CA ASN A 114 -3.97 -17.25 -6.83
C ASN A 114 -5.24 -17.27 -5.96
N PHE A 115 -6.40 -17.02 -6.56
CA PHE A 115 -7.67 -16.98 -5.84
C PHE A 115 -8.38 -18.32 -5.93
N ASN A 116 -8.72 -18.92 -4.78
CA ASN A 116 -9.49 -20.15 -4.71
C ASN A 116 -10.97 -19.86 -5.02
N MET A 117 -11.42 -20.36 -6.17
CA MET A 117 -12.77 -20.13 -6.68
C MET A 117 -13.83 -21.01 -5.99
N GLU A 118 -13.41 -21.97 -5.16
CA GLU A 118 -14.30 -22.82 -4.36
C GLU A 118 -14.67 -22.15 -3.01
N VAL A 119 -14.07 -21.00 -2.70
CA VAL A 119 -14.42 -20.21 -1.52
C VAL A 119 -15.87 -19.76 -1.63
N SER A 120 -16.65 -20.03 -0.59
CA SER A 120 -18.04 -19.57 -0.49
C SER A 120 -18.12 -18.05 -0.67
N ILE A 121 -19.04 -17.61 -1.53
CA ILE A 121 -19.32 -16.18 -1.73
C ILE A 121 -19.61 -15.46 -0.40
N PHE A 122 -20.25 -16.13 0.54
CA PHE A 122 -20.52 -15.58 1.87
C PHE A 122 -19.23 -15.37 2.66
N ASN A 123 -18.31 -16.33 2.62
CA ASN A 123 -17.03 -16.23 3.31
C ASN A 123 -16.13 -15.16 2.67
N PHE A 124 -16.14 -15.05 1.35
CA PHE A 124 -15.41 -13.99 0.65
C PHE A 124 -15.96 -12.60 1.01
N VAL A 125 -17.28 -12.44 0.92
CA VAL A 125 -17.94 -11.16 1.17
C VAL A 125 -17.87 -10.75 2.65
N SER A 126 -17.90 -11.70 3.58
CA SER A 126 -17.81 -11.40 5.02
C SER A 126 -16.47 -10.79 5.44
N GLN A 127 -15.37 -11.03 4.70
CA GLN A 127 -14.08 -10.38 4.93
C GLN A 127 -14.20 -8.84 4.84
N PHE A 128 -15.04 -8.33 3.94
CA PHE A 128 -15.26 -6.90 3.76
C PHE A 128 -16.20 -6.29 4.81
N PHE A 129 -16.99 -7.11 5.51
CA PHE A 129 -17.95 -6.66 6.52
C PHE A 129 -17.42 -6.78 7.95
N ASN A 130 -16.60 -7.80 8.26
CA ASN A 130 -16.03 -8.03 9.58
C ASN A 130 -15.01 -6.96 10.01
N TYR A 131 -14.56 -6.11 9.08
CA TYR A 131 -13.75 -4.92 9.39
C TYR A 131 -14.47 -3.89 10.28
N LYS A 132 -15.82 -3.95 10.38
CA LYS A 132 -16.60 -2.96 11.15
C LYS A 132 -16.58 -3.12 12.67
N ASN A 133 -16.14 -4.25 13.23
CA ASN A 133 -16.29 -4.51 14.67
C ASN A 133 -15.17 -3.93 15.57
N ASN A 134 -14.16 -3.24 15.02
CA ASN A 134 -13.04 -2.67 15.77
C ASN A 134 -12.93 -1.13 15.73
N PHE A 135 -13.93 -0.41 15.21
CA PHE A 135 -13.85 1.05 15.20
C PHE A 135 -14.29 1.67 16.53
N LYS A 136 -13.30 2.13 17.30
CA LYS A 136 -13.38 3.51 17.80
C LYS A 136 -13.68 4.38 16.57
N HIS A 137 -14.77 5.14 16.61
CA HIS A 137 -15.09 6.14 15.59
C HIS A 137 -13.88 7.05 15.36
N ASP A 138 -13.10 6.73 14.34
CA ASP A 138 -12.17 7.65 13.73
C ASP A 138 -12.73 7.84 12.33
N ASP A 139 -13.48 8.93 12.13
CA ASP A 139 -14.05 9.34 10.85
C ASP A 139 -12.92 9.78 9.90
N ASN A 140 -11.96 8.88 9.65
CA ASN A 140 -10.90 9.04 8.68
C ASN A 140 -11.45 8.74 7.28
N PHE A 141 -12.36 9.60 6.81
CA PHE A 141 -12.77 9.61 5.41
C PHE A 141 -11.58 10.06 4.56
N GLU A 142 -11.04 9.15 3.75
CA GLU A 142 -10.13 9.51 2.67
C GLU A 142 -10.80 10.57 1.77
N ASN A 143 -10.05 11.62 1.43
CA ASN A 143 -10.52 12.65 0.52
C ASN A 143 -10.12 12.28 -0.92
N TYR A 144 -11.11 12.11 -1.80
CA TYR A 144 -10.92 11.83 -3.22
C TYR A 144 -11.03 13.12 -4.05
N SER A 145 -10.21 14.11 -3.75
CA SER A 145 -10.13 15.35 -4.52
C SER A 145 -9.43 15.12 -5.86
N SER A 146 -9.99 15.66 -6.95
CA SER A 146 -9.42 15.54 -8.30
C SER A 146 -8.23 16.47 -8.58
N ASN A 147 -7.97 17.45 -7.69
CA ASN A 147 -6.85 18.36 -7.78
C ASN A 147 -6.36 18.80 -6.38
N ILE A 148 -5.15 19.37 -6.34
CA ILE A 148 -4.46 19.74 -5.10
C ILE A 148 -5.17 20.88 -4.36
N ASP A 149 -5.74 21.85 -5.08
CA ASP A 149 -6.38 23.01 -4.46
C ASP A 149 -7.65 22.61 -3.70
N ASP A 150 -8.46 21.73 -4.28
CA ASP A 150 -9.65 21.18 -3.64
C ASP A 150 -9.28 20.25 -2.48
N MET A 151 -8.21 19.46 -2.63
CA MET A 151 -7.63 18.68 -1.53
C MET A 151 -7.28 19.56 -0.34
N MET A 152 -6.56 20.67 -0.59
CA MET A 152 -6.11 21.59 0.45
C MET A 152 -7.30 22.27 1.13
N LYS A 153 -8.28 22.76 0.36
CA LYS A 153 -9.49 23.38 0.91
C LYS A 153 -10.24 22.44 1.85
N GLU A 154 -10.38 21.17 1.47
CA GLU A 154 -11.07 20.19 2.30
C GLU A 154 -10.29 19.80 3.55
N ILE A 155 -8.97 19.60 3.45
CA ILE A 155 -8.11 19.37 4.62
C ILE A 155 -8.25 20.54 5.60
N LEU A 156 -8.20 21.78 5.09
CA LEU A 156 -8.39 22.97 5.89
C LEU A 156 -9.79 23.00 6.51
N ASN A 157 -10.85 22.79 5.75
CA ASN A 157 -12.22 22.80 6.28
C ASN A 157 -12.40 21.79 7.43
N ARG A 158 -11.88 20.57 7.27
CA ARG A 158 -11.99 19.50 8.29
C ARG A 158 -11.19 19.80 9.55
N ASN A 159 -10.00 20.36 9.41
CA ASN A 159 -9.07 20.51 10.53
C ASN A 159 -9.11 21.89 11.19
N VAL A 160 -9.73 22.89 10.55
CA VAL A 160 -9.83 24.26 11.03
C VAL A 160 -11.19 24.54 11.67
N ASN A 161 -12.29 24.16 11.01
CA ASN A 161 -13.62 24.65 11.39
C ASN A 161 -14.02 24.24 12.82
N ASP A 162 -13.77 22.99 13.22
CA ASP A 162 -14.13 22.51 14.56
C ASP A 162 -13.38 23.27 15.66
N ILE A 163 -12.10 23.59 15.44
CA ILE A 163 -11.27 24.34 16.39
C ILE A 163 -11.69 25.82 16.45
N ILE A 164 -12.07 26.40 15.31
CA ILE A 164 -12.56 27.78 15.28
C ILE A 164 -13.89 27.90 16.02
N LEU A 165 -14.77 26.93 15.88
CA LEU A 165 -16.11 26.93 16.49
C LEU A 165 -16.12 26.47 17.95
N ASP A 166 -15.05 25.80 18.41
CA ASP A 166 -14.93 25.40 19.81
C ASP A 166 -14.76 26.63 20.72
N MET A 167 -15.75 26.82 21.61
CA MET A 167 -15.79 27.91 22.59
C MET A 167 -14.96 27.63 23.83
N SER A 168 -14.55 26.39 24.07
CA SER A 168 -13.66 26.02 25.18
C SER A 168 -12.20 26.42 24.93
N ILE A 169 -11.83 26.63 23.66
CA ILE A 169 -10.48 26.99 23.27
C ILE A 169 -10.34 28.52 23.26
N PRO A 170 -9.39 29.10 24.03
CA PRO A 170 -9.11 30.54 23.96
C PRO A 170 -8.73 30.97 22.54
N ASN A 171 -9.27 32.11 22.07
CA ASN A 171 -9.02 32.60 20.72
C ASN A 171 -7.51 32.79 20.40
N GLN A 172 -6.70 33.16 21.39
CA GLN A 172 -5.25 33.31 21.23
C GLN A 172 -4.49 32.00 20.96
N ASP A 173 -5.11 30.85 21.27
CA ASP A 173 -4.50 29.53 21.12
C ASP A 173 -5.03 28.77 19.90
N LYS A 174 -6.19 29.15 19.34
CA LYS A 174 -6.79 28.52 18.15
C LYS A 174 -5.81 28.38 16.99
N ASN A 175 -5.14 29.46 16.61
CA ASN A 175 -4.17 29.45 15.50
C ASN A 175 -3.00 28.48 15.77
N LYS A 176 -2.50 28.42 17.00
CA LYS A 176 -1.39 27.52 17.36
C LYS A 176 -1.83 26.06 17.27
N ILE A 177 -3.02 25.74 17.79
CA ILE A 177 -3.57 24.38 17.78
C ILE A 177 -3.82 23.92 16.34
N ILE A 178 -4.41 24.79 15.50
CA ILE A 178 -4.64 24.52 14.07
C ILE A 178 -3.33 24.25 13.34
N ILE A 179 -2.33 25.13 13.50
CA ILE A 179 -1.03 24.98 12.83
C ILE A 179 -0.33 23.71 13.30
N LYS A 180 -0.38 23.39 14.60
CA LYS A 180 0.17 22.15 15.13
C LYS A 180 -0.49 20.92 14.51
N ARG A 181 -1.83 20.86 14.48
CA ARG A 181 -2.59 19.76 13.89
C ARG A 181 -2.24 19.56 12.42
N LEU A 182 -2.19 20.65 11.64
CA LEU A 182 -1.82 20.60 10.22
C LEU A 182 -0.36 20.20 10.00
N HIS A 183 0.54 20.58 10.89
CA HIS A 183 1.94 20.13 10.85
C HIS A 183 2.06 18.63 11.11
N GLU A 184 1.38 18.09 12.12
CA GLU A 184 1.35 16.66 12.43
C GLU A 184 0.74 15.83 11.29
N LEU A 185 -0.24 16.39 10.56
CA LEU A 185 -0.80 15.79 9.35
C LEU A 185 0.12 15.86 8.12
N GLY A 186 1.24 16.58 8.19
CA GLY A 186 2.15 16.78 7.05
C GLY A 186 1.62 17.73 5.96
N PHE A 187 0.57 18.51 6.25
CA PHE A 187 -0.06 19.43 5.29
C PHE A 187 0.93 20.41 4.65
N PHE A 188 1.94 20.84 5.41
CA PHE A 188 2.94 21.81 4.94
C PHE A 188 4.00 21.25 3.99
N HIS A 189 3.98 19.94 3.69
CA HIS A 189 4.76 19.37 2.58
C HIS A 189 4.15 19.71 1.21
N LEU A 190 2.88 20.13 1.16
CA LEU A 190 2.21 20.55 -0.06
C LEU A 190 2.65 21.96 -0.45
N LYS A 191 2.97 22.16 -1.72
CA LYS A 191 3.27 23.49 -2.27
C LYS A 191 1.99 24.35 -2.23
N GLY A 192 2.07 25.58 -1.76
CA GLY A 192 0.91 26.48 -1.63
C GLY A 192 0.13 26.33 -0.32
N SER A 193 0.53 25.40 0.56
CA SER A 193 -0.18 25.10 1.82
C SER A 193 -0.16 26.26 2.82
N VAL A 194 0.94 27.01 2.88
CA VAL A 194 1.10 28.14 3.79
C VAL A 194 0.19 29.28 3.37
N GLU A 195 0.17 29.58 2.07
CA GLU A 195 -0.70 30.58 1.43
C GLU A 195 -2.17 30.23 1.65
N ALA A 196 -2.55 28.96 1.40
CA ALA A 196 -3.92 28.49 1.59
C ALA A 196 -4.39 28.58 3.06
N LEU A 197 -3.52 28.27 4.03
CA LEU A 197 -3.85 28.41 5.45
C LEU A 197 -3.93 29.87 5.89
N ALA A 198 -3.00 30.71 5.42
CA ALA A 198 -2.99 32.14 5.71
C ALA A 198 -4.28 32.81 5.23
N GLU A 199 -4.74 32.47 4.02
CA GLU A 199 -6.03 32.92 3.48
C GLU A 199 -7.21 32.42 4.33
N LYS A 200 -7.25 31.12 4.66
CA LYS A 200 -8.34 30.52 5.45
C LYS A 200 -8.47 31.12 6.85
N LEU A 201 -7.36 31.44 7.50
CA LEU A 201 -7.33 32.02 8.86
C LEU A 201 -7.31 33.56 8.85
N GLN A 202 -7.20 34.20 7.69
CA GLN A 202 -7.04 35.65 7.53
C GLN A 202 -5.84 36.20 8.33
N ILE A 203 -4.70 35.52 8.25
CA ILE A 203 -3.43 35.92 8.89
C ILE A 203 -2.32 36.03 7.85
N SER A 204 -1.16 36.60 8.23
CA SER A 204 -0.01 36.64 7.33
C SER A 204 0.71 35.29 7.24
N GLU A 205 1.27 34.98 6.07
CA GLU A 205 2.15 33.82 5.87
C GLU A 205 3.31 33.82 6.88
N HIS A 206 3.86 34.99 7.21
CA HIS A 206 4.89 35.14 8.25
C HIS A 206 4.42 34.59 9.60
N THR A 207 3.16 34.81 9.97
CA THR A 207 2.57 34.27 11.21
C THR A 207 2.51 32.75 11.18
N VAL A 208 2.13 32.17 10.03
CA VAL A 208 2.12 30.72 9.84
C VAL A 208 3.54 30.16 9.98
N TYR A 209 4.52 30.69 9.23
CA TYR A 209 5.92 30.26 9.30
C TYR A 209 6.52 30.38 10.70
N SER A 210 6.26 31.49 11.40
CA SER A 210 6.75 31.72 12.77
C SER A 210 6.24 30.66 13.74
N ASN A 211 5.00 30.20 13.59
CA ASN A 211 4.45 29.12 14.42
C ASN A 211 4.97 27.75 14.00
N ILE A 212 5.08 27.46 12.70
CA ILE A 212 5.68 26.20 12.20
C ILE A 212 7.09 26.00 12.77
N ARG A 213 7.92 27.05 12.77
CA ARG A 213 9.30 26.99 13.30
C ARG A 213 9.40 26.50 14.74
N LYS A 214 8.39 26.79 15.57
CA LYS A 214 8.36 26.34 16.97
C LYS A 214 8.18 24.82 17.10
N TYR A 215 7.61 24.18 16.08
CA TYR A 215 7.41 22.73 16.05
C TYR A 215 8.54 22.00 15.31
N THR A 216 9.23 22.65 14.38
CA THR A 216 10.38 22.05 13.69
C THR A 216 11.67 22.11 14.50
N GLN A 217 11.83 23.09 15.40
CA GLN A 217 13.00 23.19 16.28
C GLN A 217 12.94 22.28 17.53
N GLY A 218 11.81 21.63 17.79
CA GLY A 218 11.63 20.70 18.92
C GLY A 218 11.88 19.23 18.61
N SER A 219 12.08 18.87 17.33
CA SER A 219 12.22 17.47 16.86
C SER A 219 13.67 17.11 16.52
N SER A 220 14.63 17.91 16.97
CA SER A 220 16.07 17.65 16.86
C SER A 220 16.67 17.56 18.27
N ASN A 221 16.34 16.48 18.98
CA ASN A 221 17.09 15.97 20.13
C ASN A 221 16.78 14.48 20.31
#